data_AF-A0A1V5FX33-F1
#
_entry.id   AF-A0A1V5FX33-F1
#
_cell.length_a   1.000
_cell.length_b   1.000
_cell.length_c   1.000
_cell.angle_alpha   90.00
_cell.angle_beta   90.00
_cell.angle_gamma   90.00
#
_symmetry.space_group_name_H-M   'P 1'
#
loop_
_entity.id
_entity.type
_entity.pdbx_description
1 polymer ?
#
loop_
_entity_poly.entity_id
_entity_poly.type
_entity_poly.pdbx_seq_one_letter_code
_entity_poly.pdbx_strand_id
1 'polypeptide(L)'
;MATAVDLAGAEYPTAVNNVEIQPMEGVSLRPALLGEAIERAQPLFWEHEGNRAVRDGKWKIVSKYKEPWELYDIEADRTELRDLAAEHPELLERMKAQYDEWAAARNVEPWTGPIRADSGNPATPAPKKNASPSPAAEAEAEE
;
A
#
# COMPACT_ATOMS: atom_id res chain seq x y z
N MET A 1 -5.97 -18.05 1.55
CA MET A 1 -5.60 -19.43 1.95
C MET A 1 -6.13 -19.82 3.33
N ALA A 2 -5.94 -19.03 4.39
CA ALA A 2 -6.32 -19.38 5.76
C ALA A 2 -7.70 -20.04 5.95
N THR A 3 -8.76 -19.43 5.42
CA THR A 3 -10.11 -20.00 5.50
C THR A 3 -10.21 -21.37 4.83
N ALA A 4 -9.62 -21.55 3.65
CA ALA A 4 -9.69 -22.82 2.94
C ALA A 4 -8.90 -23.94 3.66
N VAL A 5 -7.74 -23.60 4.24
CA VAL A 5 -6.92 -24.54 5.02
C VAL A 5 -7.67 -25.00 6.28
N ASP A 6 -8.23 -24.06 7.06
CA ASP A 6 -9.05 -24.36 8.24
C ASP A 6 -10.28 -25.21 7.88
N LEU A 7 -11.06 -24.79 6.89
CA LEU A 7 -12.26 -25.53 6.49
C LEU A 7 -11.95 -26.93 5.94
N ALA A 8 -10.79 -27.13 5.34
CA ALA A 8 -10.34 -28.44 4.87
C ALA A 8 -9.75 -29.33 5.98
N GLY A 9 -9.50 -28.78 7.17
CA GLY A 9 -8.76 -29.49 8.22
C GLY A 9 -7.32 -29.82 7.82
N ALA A 10 -6.74 -29.03 6.92
CA ALA A 10 -5.39 -29.25 6.41
C ALA A 10 -4.34 -28.58 7.30
N GLU A 11 -3.12 -29.11 7.28
CA GLU A 11 -1.95 -28.46 7.88
C GLU A 11 -1.24 -27.63 6.81
N TYR A 12 -0.97 -26.35 7.11
CA TYR A 12 -0.18 -25.50 6.22
C TYR A 12 1.31 -25.84 6.41
N PRO A 13 2.04 -26.24 5.35
CA PRO A 13 3.43 -26.64 5.50
C PRO A 13 4.33 -25.45 5.84
N THR A 14 5.42 -25.70 6.55
CA THR A 14 6.49 -24.72 6.79
C THR A 14 7.59 -24.79 5.74
N ALA A 15 7.67 -25.90 5.00
CA ALA A 15 8.63 -26.12 3.93
C ALA A 15 8.07 -27.03 2.83
N VAL A 16 8.57 -26.86 1.60
CA VAL A 16 8.29 -27.72 0.45
C VAL A 16 9.63 -28.06 -0.21
N ASN A 17 9.90 -29.36 -0.43
CA ASN A 17 11.19 -29.83 -0.99
C ASN A 17 12.43 -29.31 -0.25
N ASN A 18 12.38 -29.29 1.09
CA ASN A 18 13.42 -28.72 1.98
C ASN A 18 13.70 -27.22 1.78
N VAL A 19 12.78 -26.49 1.15
CA VAL A 19 12.82 -25.03 1.05
C VAL A 19 11.75 -24.46 1.97
N GLU A 20 12.17 -23.63 2.94
CA GLU A 20 11.23 -22.91 3.81
C GLU A 20 10.34 -21.99 2.98
N ILE A 21 9.05 -21.97 3.30
CA ILE A 21 8.09 -21.10 2.64
C ILE A 21 7.62 -19.99 3.57
N GLN A 22 7.06 -18.94 2.98
CA GLN A 22 6.47 -17.86 3.77
C GLN A 22 5.30 -18.40 4.61
N PRO A 23 5.21 -18.03 5.89
CA PRO A 23 4.12 -18.45 6.74
C PRO A 23 2.80 -17.86 6.26
N MET A 24 1.71 -18.47 6.71
CA MET A 24 0.37 -17.97 6.41
C MET A 24 0.04 -16.74 7.25
N GLU A 25 -0.31 -15.65 6.57
CA GLU A 25 -0.57 -14.34 7.18
C GLU A 25 -2.03 -14.05 7.49
N GLY A 26 -2.92 -14.73 6.79
CA GLY A 26 -4.36 -14.55 6.95
C GLY A 26 -4.88 -15.25 8.20
N VAL A 27 -5.95 -14.71 8.76
CA VAL A 27 -6.79 -15.43 9.73
C VAL A 27 -7.95 -16.10 8.99
N SER A 28 -8.43 -17.22 9.51
CA SER A 28 -9.62 -17.86 8.95
C SER A 28 -10.84 -16.97 9.13
N LEU A 29 -11.69 -16.91 8.11
CA LEU A 29 -12.98 -16.23 8.17
C LEU A 29 -14.10 -17.12 8.72
N ARG A 30 -13.80 -18.38 9.06
CA ARG A 30 -14.78 -19.35 9.56
C ARG A 30 -15.66 -18.83 10.72
N PRO A 31 -15.13 -18.11 11.74
CA PRO A 31 -15.97 -17.55 12.79
C PRO A 31 -17.05 -16.61 12.24
N ALA A 32 -16.70 -15.67 11.35
CA ALA A 32 -17.70 -14.78 10.74
C ALA A 32 -18.75 -15.51 9.91
N LEU A 33 -18.37 -16.60 9.24
CA LEU A 33 -19.33 -17.42 8.49
C LEU A 33 -20.35 -18.12 9.41
N LEU A 34 -20.03 -18.27 10.70
CA LEU A 34 -20.90 -18.80 11.75
C LEU A 34 -21.61 -17.69 12.54
N GLY A 35 -21.42 -16.42 12.17
CA GLY A 35 -21.98 -15.27 12.89
C GLY A 35 -21.20 -14.87 14.15
N GLU A 36 -19.99 -15.41 14.33
CA GLU A 36 -19.10 -15.10 15.44
C GLU A 36 -18.14 -13.97 15.07
N ALA A 37 -17.58 -13.29 16.08
CA ALA A 37 -16.59 -12.25 15.87
C ALA A 37 -15.27 -12.84 15.35
N ILE A 38 -14.61 -12.13 14.43
CA ILE A 38 -13.23 -12.41 14.05
C ILE A 38 -12.34 -11.43 14.78
N GLU A 39 -11.40 -11.97 15.55
CA GLU A 39 -10.32 -11.19 16.13
C GLU A 39 -9.06 -11.35 15.27
N ARG A 40 -8.47 -10.21 14.90
CA ARG A 40 -7.12 -10.17 14.32
C ARG A 40 -6.20 -9.58 15.36
N ALA A 41 -5.18 -10.35 15.74
CA ALA A 41 -4.11 -9.86 16.60
C ALA A 41 -3.16 -8.90 15.85
N GLN A 42 -2.99 -9.08 14.53
CA GLN A 42 -2.03 -8.33 13.73
C GLN A 42 -2.71 -7.28 12.84
N PRO A 43 -2.13 -6.07 12.71
CA PRO A 43 -2.58 -5.07 11.76
C PRO A 43 -2.60 -5.59 10.32
N LEU A 44 -3.28 -4.85 9.45
CA LEU A 44 -3.20 -5.00 8.00
C LEU A 44 -2.18 -4.02 7.44
N PHE A 45 -1.41 -4.46 6.46
CA PHE A 45 -0.36 -3.66 5.84
C PHE A 45 -0.52 -3.67 4.32
N TRP A 46 -0.14 -2.57 3.69
CA TRP A 46 -0.08 -2.43 2.25
C TRP A 46 1.22 -1.75 1.85
N GLU A 47 1.84 -2.26 0.80
CA GLU A 47 2.82 -1.54 0.00
C GLU A 47 2.49 -1.79 -1.47
N HIS A 48 2.53 -0.73 -2.28
CA HIS A 48 2.48 -0.86 -3.72
C HIS A 48 3.10 0.37 -4.37
N GLU A 49 4.25 0.16 -5.02
CA GLU A 49 4.98 1.17 -5.78
C GLU A 49 5.30 2.41 -4.94
N GLY A 50 5.72 2.17 -3.69
CA GLY A 50 6.10 3.21 -2.73
C GLY A 50 4.92 3.89 -2.03
N ASN A 51 3.68 3.61 -2.43
CA ASN A 51 2.51 3.93 -1.62
C ASN A 51 2.36 2.89 -0.51
N ARG A 52 1.89 3.31 0.65
CA ARG A 52 1.91 2.48 1.84
C ARG A 52 0.76 2.78 2.79
N ALA A 53 0.33 1.76 3.53
CA ALA A 53 -0.69 1.90 4.56
C ALA A 53 -0.55 0.87 5.69
N VAL A 54 -1.06 1.23 6.86
CA VAL A 54 -1.30 0.32 8.00
C VAL A 54 -2.71 0.52 8.49
N ARG A 55 -3.42 -0.56 8.82
CA ARG A 55 -4.71 -0.50 9.52
C ARG A 55 -4.69 -1.38 10.76
N ASP A 56 -4.92 -0.76 11.90
CA ASP A 56 -4.98 -1.39 13.22
C ASP A 56 -6.32 -1.02 13.88
N GLY A 57 -7.28 -1.96 13.80
CA GLY A 57 -8.67 -1.71 14.18
C GLY A 57 -9.30 -0.57 13.36
N LYS A 58 -9.72 0.49 14.07
CA LYS A 58 -10.31 1.70 13.48
C LYS A 58 -9.27 2.66 12.90
N TRP A 59 -8.02 2.59 13.35
CA TRP A 59 -6.98 3.51 12.92
C TRP A 59 -6.37 3.04 11.61
N LYS A 60 -6.18 3.97 10.68
CA LYS A 60 -5.46 3.74 9.44
C LYS A 60 -4.47 4.87 9.20
N ILE A 61 -3.24 4.53 8.87
CA ILE A 61 -2.29 5.48 8.29
C ILE A 61 -2.09 5.15 6.81
N VAL A 62 -1.94 6.18 5.99
CA VAL A 62 -1.66 6.05 4.56
C VAL A 62 -0.68 7.13 4.14
N SER A 63 0.17 6.82 3.16
CA SER A 63 1.14 7.74 2.59
C SER A 63 1.29 7.40 1.12
N LYS A 64 1.07 8.39 0.26
CA LYS A 64 1.44 8.27 -1.15
C LYS A 64 2.96 8.33 -1.29
N TYR A 65 3.49 7.79 -2.38
CA TYR A 65 4.92 7.79 -2.61
C TYR A 65 5.50 9.21 -2.54
N LYS A 66 6.47 9.42 -1.63
CA LYS A 66 7.12 10.71 -1.31
C LYS A 66 6.24 11.79 -0.69
N GLU A 67 5.05 11.42 -0.22
CA GLU A 67 4.20 12.31 0.58
C GLU A 67 4.28 11.94 2.08
N PRO A 68 3.95 12.87 2.99
CA PRO A 68 3.84 12.58 4.42
C PRO A 68 2.86 11.45 4.72
N TRP A 69 2.93 10.94 5.95
CA TRP A 69 1.89 10.06 6.46
C TRP A 69 0.70 10.87 6.97
N GLU A 70 -0.49 10.39 6.66
CA GLU A 70 -1.77 10.87 7.17
C GLU A 70 -2.36 9.80 8.10
N LEU A 71 -3.23 10.21 9.03
CA LEU A 71 -3.87 9.33 10.00
C LEU A 71 -5.39 9.54 10.00
N TYR A 72 -6.14 8.45 9.95
CA TYR A 72 -7.61 8.45 9.88
C TYR A 72 -8.24 7.50 10.89
N ASP A 73 -9.40 7.90 11.44
CA ASP A 73 -10.33 7.00 12.13
C ASP A 73 -11.36 6.50 11.12
N ILE A 74 -11.23 5.26 10.65
CA ILE A 74 -12.06 4.67 9.60
C ILE A 74 -13.49 4.37 10.06
N GLU A 75 -13.75 4.29 11.37
CA GLU A 75 -15.11 4.15 11.88
C GLU A 75 -15.87 5.48 11.80
N ALA A 76 -15.20 6.59 12.12
CA ALA A 76 -15.77 7.92 12.05
C ALA A 76 -15.73 8.53 10.63
N ASP A 77 -14.71 8.19 9.84
CA ASP A 77 -14.44 8.73 8.51
C ASP A 77 -13.96 7.63 7.56
N ARG A 78 -14.93 6.92 6.96
CA ARG A 78 -14.66 5.89 5.94
C ARG A 78 -14.08 6.44 4.63
N THR A 79 -14.10 7.76 4.45
CA THR A 79 -13.69 8.44 3.22
C THR A 79 -12.29 9.02 3.29
N GLU A 80 -11.63 8.98 4.45
CA GLU A 80 -10.26 9.46 4.64
C GLU A 80 -10.11 10.94 4.25
N LEU A 81 -11.04 11.78 4.70
CA LEU A 81 -11.09 13.22 4.39
C LEU A 81 -10.51 14.09 5.50
N ARG A 82 -10.53 13.61 6.75
CA ARG A 82 -10.00 14.36 7.90
C ARG A 82 -8.71 13.72 8.39
N ASP A 83 -7.58 14.28 7.99
CA ASP A 83 -6.29 13.90 8.54
C ASP A 83 -6.17 14.33 10.02
N LEU A 84 -5.85 13.36 10.87
CA LEU A 84 -5.69 13.48 12.32
C LEU A 84 -4.22 13.35 12.76
N ALA A 85 -3.27 13.29 11.82
CA ALA A 85 -1.84 13.10 12.11
C ALA A 85 -1.29 14.13 13.11
N ALA A 86 -1.63 15.41 12.92
CA ALA A 86 -1.22 16.48 13.81
C ALA A 86 -1.89 16.42 15.20
N GLU A 87 -3.07 15.83 15.30
CA GLU A 87 -3.81 15.69 16.56
C GLU A 87 -3.32 14.48 17.39
N HIS A 88 -2.76 13.45 16.72
CA HIS A 88 -2.29 12.22 17.37
C HIS A 88 -0.88 11.78 16.91
N PRO A 89 0.17 12.57 17.17
CA PRO A 89 1.52 12.29 16.67
C PRO A 89 2.13 11.01 17.26
N GLU A 90 1.88 10.69 18.53
CA GLU A 90 2.40 9.47 19.16
C GLU A 90 1.82 8.20 18.54
N LEU A 91 0.52 8.23 18.21
CA LEU A 91 -0.16 7.12 17.53
C LEU A 91 0.39 6.95 16.12
N LEU A 92 0.59 8.05 15.40
CA LEU A 92 1.19 8.05 14.07
C LEU A 92 2.58 7.40 14.10
N GLU A 93 3.46 7.82 15.00
CA GLU A 93 4.81 7.25 15.12
C GLU A 93 4.79 5.76 15.48
N ARG A 94 3.89 5.33 16.37
CA ARG A 94 3.71 3.90 16.68
C ARG A 94 3.33 3.10 15.43
N MET A 95 2.37 3.59 14.65
CA MET A 95 1.89 2.87 13.45
C MET A 95 2.93 2.90 12.32
N LYS A 96 3.74 3.97 12.21
CA LYS A 96 4.90 4.02 11.31
C LYS A 96 5.93 2.95 11.67
N ALA A 97 6.25 2.80 12.97
CA ALA A 97 7.16 1.74 13.42
C ALA A 97 6.63 0.34 13.10
N GLN A 98 5.32 0.10 13.25
CA GLN A 98 4.69 -1.16 12.82
C GLN A 98 4.87 -1.40 11.31
N TYR A 99 4.72 -0.36 10.48
CA TYR A 99 4.97 -0.47 9.04
C TYR A 99 6.42 -0.85 8.74
N ASP A 100 7.38 -0.15 9.36
CA ASP A 100 8.80 -0.36 9.10
C ASP A 100 9.25 -1.77 9.50
N GLU A 101 8.75 -2.29 10.63
CA GLU A 101 9.00 -3.67 11.08
C GLU A 101 8.43 -4.69 10.09
N TRP A 102 7.16 -4.52 9.69
CA TRP A 102 6.51 -5.40 8.72
C TRP A 102 7.22 -5.37 7.36
N ALA A 103 7.57 -4.18 6.87
CA ALA A 103 8.22 -3.99 5.58
C ALA A 103 9.59 -4.68 5.53
N ALA A 104 10.38 -4.55 6.60
CA ALA A 104 11.65 -5.25 6.74
C ALA A 104 11.46 -6.77 6.75
N ALA A 105 10.48 -7.28 7.49
CA ALA A 105 10.19 -8.71 7.54
C ALA A 105 9.70 -9.29 6.20
N ARG A 106 9.19 -8.45 5.29
CA ARG A 106 8.67 -8.86 3.97
C ARG A 106 9.51 -8.47 2.78
N ASN A 107 10.75 -8.05 3.03
CA ASN A 107 11.70 -7.67 1.98
C ASN A 107 11.09 -6.62 1.03
N VAL A 108 10.33 -5.68 1.59
CA VAL A 108 9.82 -4.54 0.82
C VAL A 108 11.02 -3.69 0.40
N GLU A 109 11.21 -3.55 -0.91
CA GLU A 109 12.29 -2.76 -1.47
C GLU A 109 11.85 -1.30 -1.70
N PRO A 110 12.76 -0.32 -1.59
CA PRO A 110 12.46 1.06 -1.95
C PRO A 110 12.02 1.19 -3.41
N TRP A 111 10.83 1.73 -3.64
CA TRP A 111 10.39 2.04 -4.99
C TRP A 111 11.24 3.15 -5.61
N THR A 112 11.74 2.91 -6.83
CA THR A 112 12.61 3.83 -7.59
C THR A 112 11.95 4.36 -8.87
N GLY A 113 10.72 3.93 -9.17
CA GLY A 113 9.99 4.35 -10.35
C GLY A 113 9.41 5.78 -10.24
N PRO A 114 8.71 6.24 -11.29
CA PRO A 114 8.12 7.57 -11.31
C PRO A 114 6.99 7.70 -10.27
N ILE A 115 6.74 8.94 -9.83
CA ILE A 115 5.49 9.28 -9.14
C ILE A 115 4.36 9.11 -10.17
N ARG A 116 3.38 8.27 -9.84
CA ARG A 116 2.18 8.09 -10.67
C ARG A 116 1.16 9.18 -10.36
N ALA A 117 0.52 9.69 -11.41
CA ALA A 117 -0.59 10.63 -11.26
C ALA A 117 -1.81 9.92 -10.65
N ASP A 118 -2.64 10.69 -9.93
CA ASP A 118 -3.92 10.22 -9.41
C ASP A 118 -4.81 9.74 -10.56
N SER A 119 -5.25 8.48 -10.49
CA SER A 119 -6.09 7.83 -11.52
C SER A 119 -7.51 8.41 -11.63
N GLY A 120 -7.82 9.51 -10.93
CA GLY A 120 -9.04 10.29 -11.08
C GLY A 120 -8.85 11.75 -11.50
N ASN A 121 -7.61 12.25 -11.65
CA ASN A 121 -7.35 13.66 -11.94
C ASN A 121 -6.76 13.85 -13.35
N PRO A 122 -7.52 14.38 -14.33
CA PRO A 122 -6.99 14.67 -15.67
C PRO A 122 -5.94 15.81 -15.68
N ALA A 123 -5.71 16.47 -14.54
CA ALA A 123 -4.90 17.67 -14.45
C ALA A 123 -3.38 17.46 -14.35
N THR A 124 -2.86 16.23 -14.42
CA THR A 124 -1.40 16.02 -14.48
C THR A 124 -0.98 15.82 -15.93
N PRO A 125 -0.47 16.85 -16.64
CA PRO A 125 0.06 16.63 -17.98
C PRO A 125 1.27 15.71 -17.87
N ALA A 126 1.29 14.65 -18.69
CA ALA A 126 2.47 13.81 -18.88
C ALA A 126 3.70 14.71 -19.15
N PRO A 127 4.89 14.34 -18.65
CA PRO A 127 6.09 15.15 -18.89
C PRO A 127 6.29 15.27 -20.40
N LYS A 128 6.27 16.51 -20.92
CA LYS A 128 6.54 16.78 -22.33
C LYS A 128 7.92 16.23 -22.64
N LYS A 129 7.99 15.21 -23.51
CA LYS A 129 9.27 14.78 -24.09
C LYS A 129 9.85 16.00 -24.80
N ASN A 130 10.98 16.50 -24.32
CA ASN A 130 11.72 17.55 -25.02
C ASN A 130 11.97 17.07 -26.44
N ALA A 131 11.39 17.76 -27.41
CA ALA A 131 11.66 17.53 -28.81
C ALA A 131 13.12 17.92 -29.06
N SER A 132 13.96 16.93 -29.40
CA SER A 132 15.25 17.19 -30.04
C SER A 132 15.00 18.01 -31.31
N PRO A 133 15.78 19.07 -31.59
CA PRO A 133 15.56 19.85 -32.80
C PRO A 133 15.95 18.99 -34.01
N SER A 134 15.02 18.83 -34.96
CA SER A 134 15.27 18.26 -36.28
C SER A 134 15.39 19.40 -37.30
N PRO A 135 16.14 19.23 -38.40
CA PRO A 135 16.84 20.30 -39.10
C PRO A 135 15.92 21.12 -40.00
N ALA A 136 16.21 22.41 -40.11
CA ALA A 136 15.57 23.31 -41.06
C ALA A 136 15.99 22.96 -42.50
N ALA A 137 15.01 22.86 -43.39
CA ALA A 137 15.18 22.84 -44.83
C ALA A 137 14.10 23.73 -45.48
N GLU A 138 14.38 24.17 -46.72
CA GLU A 138 13.64 25.06 -47.64
C GLU A 138 14.10 26.53 -47.54
N ALA A 139 14.99 27.05 -48.41
CA ALA A 139 15.04 27.16 -49.89
C ALA A 139 14.12 28.26 -50.48
N GLU A 140 14.78 29.36 -50.89
CA GLU A 140 14.59 30.27 -52.04
C GLU A 140 13.21 30.84 -52.42
N ALA A 141 13.09 32.18 -52.52
CA ALA A 141 12.93 32.93 -53.80
C ALA A 141 12.61 34.44 -53.60
N GLU A 142 13.28 35.28 -54.42
CA GLU A 142 13.00 36.66 -54.92
C GLU A 142 12.71 37.78 -53.88
N GLU A 143 13.40 38.93 -53.89
CA GLU A 143 13.68 39.89 -54.99
C GLU A 143 15.13 40.43 -54.98
#